data_AF-A0A1S3NQ07-F1
#
_entry.id   AF-A0A1S3NQ07-F1
#
_cell.length_a   1.000
_cell.length_b   1.000
_cell.length_c   1.000
_cell.angle_alpha   90.00
_cell.angle_beta   90.00
_cell.angle_gamma   90.00
#
_symmetry.space_group_name_H-M   'P 1'
#
loop_
_entity.id
_entity.type
_entity.pdbx_description
1 polymer ?
#
loop_
_entity_poly.entity_id
_entity_poly.type
_entity_poly.pdbx_seq_one_letter_code
_entity_poly.pdbx_strand_id
1 'polypeptide(L)'
;MSKGSASVLEASRQTLEPPSYTLLSHAHKFDPCNNIRLYVYVNLVLGNVSVTLLTLLSKQSKKEMNEKFKLCLTVLLLLFSFVCYFFVSYRFVNAILNFLLVWYYCTFSVQESSLISNGSRIKGWWVFHQYVSAFLSGVRLTWPDGYLYQSFRNQFLAFSLYQSIVHCMQYYYQSGCLYRLRTPGERHKMYLTVEGFQSWMWRGLTFLLPFLFFGHFWQLYNGLSLFRMDRLQDCKAGVSMCAISFLILFMGNFLTTVAVVHTKFSSKDQEKPKGQ
;
A
#
# COMPACT_ATOMS: atom_id res chain seq x y z
N MET A 1 46.98 14.38 54.50
CA MET A 1 46.01 13.42 55.08
C MET A 1 44.61 13.94 54.78
N SER A 2 44.02 13.51 53.67
CA SER A 2 43.05 12.40 53.56
C SER A 2 41.64 13.00 53.45
N LYS A 3 41.13 13.31 52.24
CA LYS A 3 40.46 12.37 51.31
C LYS A 3 39.61 11.36 52.10
N GLY A 4 38.29 11.58 52.18
CA GLY A 4 37.43 10.68 52.94
C GLY A 4 35.93 10.96 53.00
N SER A 5 35.38 11.95 52.28
CA SER A 5 33.93 12.25 52.36
C SER A 5 33.29 12.65 51.03
N ALA A 6 33.86 12.23 49.90
CA ALA A 6 33.25 12.41 48.57
C ALA A 6 32.78 11.08 47.94
N SER A 7 33.10 9.94 48.56
CA SER A 7 32.87 8.59 47.99
C SER A 7 31.58 7.90 48.45
N VAL A 8 30.68 8.58 49.14
CA VAL A 8 29.42 7.98 49.67
C VAL A 8 28.17 8.56 48.97
N LEU A 9 28.32 9.63 48.18
CA LEU A 9 27.22 10.21 47.39
C LEU A 9 27.06 9.58 46.00
N GLU A 10 27.97 8.71 45.57
CA GLU A 10 27.95 8.09 44.22
C GLU A 10 27.41 6.64 44.19
N ALA A 11 27.08 6.02 45.32
CA ALA A 11 26.78 4.58 45.38
C ALA A 11 25.29 4.19 45.50
N SER A 12 24.36 5.12 45.65
CA SER A 12 22.93 4.78 45.91
C SER A 12 21.94 5.27 44.86
N ARG A 13 22.41 5.57 43.64
CA ARG A 13 21.55 5.90 42.48
C ARG A 13 21.65 4.86 41.37
N GLN A 14 21.81 3.59 41.72
CA GLN A 14 21.58 2.47 40.81
C GLN A 14 20.17 1.93 41.05
N THR A 15 19.20 2.38 40.25
CA THR A 15 18.07 1.59 39.71
C THR A 15 17.12 2.55 38.99
N LEU A 16 17.31 2.74 37.68
CA LEU A 16 16.27 2.79 36.65
C LEU A 16 16.93 3.09 35.29
N GLU A 17 17.42 2.06 34.61
CA GLU A 17 17.63 2.15 33.16
C GLU A 17 16.34 1.77 32.43
N PRO A 18 15.99 2.52 31.37
CA PRO A 18 15.55 1.87 30.15
C PRO A 18 16.43 2.27 28.94
N PRO A 19 16.70 1.36 27.99
CA PRO A 19 17.64 1.56 26.90
C PRO A 19 16.92 2.09 25.65
N SER A 20 16.95 3.40 25.39
CA SER A 20 16.39 3.92 24.12
C SER A 20 16.75 5.38 23.82
N TYR A 21 18.04 5.71 23.69
CA TYR A 21 18.45 7.04 23.22
C TYR A 21 19.49 7.04 22.08
N THR A 22 19.87 5.87 21.56
CA THR A 22 20.89 5.76 20.50
C THR A 22 20.35 5.97 19.07
N LEU A 23 19.02 6.01 18.88
CA LEU A 23 18.41 6.21 17.55
C LEU A 23 18.11 7.68 17.19
N LEU A 24 18.09 8.60 18.17
CA LEU A 24 17.80 10.01 17.94
C LEU A 24 19.01 10.83 17.47
N SER A 25 20.24 10.35 17.69
CA SER A 25 21.46 11.04 17.23
C SER A 25 21.69 10.90 15.72
N HIS A 26 21.12 9.89 15.06
CA HIS A 26 21.22 9.72 13.60
C HIS A 26 20.20 10.54 12.80
N ALA A 27 19.14 11.05 13.43
CA ALA A 27 18.13 11.87 12.74
C ALA A 27 18.56 13.34 12.57
N HIS A 28 19.57 13.81 13.30
CA HIS A 28 20.01 15.20 13.28
C HIS A 28 21.08 15.52 12.22
N LYS A 29 21.37 14.57 11.32
CA LYS A 29 22.41 14.68 10.28
C LYS A 29 21.84 14.72 8.86
N PHE A 30 20.63 15.26 8.70
CA PHE A 30 20.07 15.53 7.38
C PHE A 30 20.33 16.99 7.02
N ASP A 31 21.52 17.29 6.52
CA ASP A 31 21.87 18.62 6.01
C ASP A 31 21.02 18.94 4.76
N PRO A 32 20.11 19.93 4.82
CA PRO A 32 19.23 20.26 3.70
C PRO A 32 19.97 20.86 2.49
N CYS A 33 21.20 21.35 2.67
CA CYS A 33 21.98 21.96 1.58
C CYS A 33 22.65 20.96 0.62
N ASN A 34 23.02 19.75 1.07
CA ASN A 34 23.77 18.81 0.23
C ASN A 34 22.85 17.88 -0.60
N ASN A 35 21.57 17.84 -0.26
CA ASN A 35 20.59 16.90 -0.78
C ASN A 35 19.36 17.60 -1.38
N ILE A 36 19.53 18.75 -2.02
CA ILE A 36 18.42 19.52 -2.61
C ILE A 36 17.60 18.67 -3.59
N ARG A 37 18.24 17.80 -4.39
CA ARG A 37 17.51 16.89 -5.31
C ARG A 37 16.71 15.83 -4.58
N LEU A 38 17.25 15.26 -3.50
CA LEU A 38 16.54 14.30 -2.67
C LEU A 38 15.42 15.00 -1.89
N TYR A 39 15.65 16.23 -1.41
CA TYR A 39 14.64 17.05 -0.75
C TYR A 39 13.51 17.44 -1.70
N VAL A 40 13.80 17.87 -2.93
CA VAL A 40 12.80 18.16 -3.96
C VAL A 40 12.05 16.90 -4.38
N TYR A 41 12.74 15.77 -4.53
CA TYR A 41 12.12 14.48 -4.84
C TYR A 41 11.18 14.03 -3.72
N VAL A 42 11.65 14.10 -2.48
CA VAL A 42 10.87 13.86 -1.26
C VAL A 42 9.68 14.81 -1.23
N ASN A 43 9.85 16.10 -1.51
CA ASN A 43 8.75 17.07 -1.49
C ASN A 43 7.72 16.85 -2.63
N LEU A 44 8.18 16.37 -3.78
CA LEU A 44 7.34 16.00 -4.92
C LEU A 44 6.54 14.72 -4.65
N VAL A 45 7.17 13.74 -3.98
CA VAL A 45 6.57 12.43 -3.65
C VAL A 45 5.69 12.48 -2.40
N LEU A 46 6.06 13.30 -1.41
CA LEU A 46 5.43 13.39 -0.09
C LEU A 46 4.51 14.62 0.08
N GLY A 47 4.70 15.67 -0.71
CA GLY A 47 4.05 16.97 -0.50
C GLY A 47 4.59 17.71 0.74
N ASN A 48 4.51 19.05 0.72
CA ASN A 48 5.14 19.97 1.69
C ASN A 48 5.09 19.47 3.16
N VAL A 49 6.21 18.93 3.65
CA VAL A 49 6.41 18.47 5.03
C VAL A 49 6.85 19.66 5.88
N SER A 50 6.00 20.67 6.01
CA SER A 50 6.22 21.74 6.99
C SER A 50 5.82 21.24 8.38
N VAL A 51 6.83 20.99 9.23
CA VAL A 51 6.70 20.60 10.64
C VAL A 51 6.41 21.85 11.47
N THR A 52 5.22 22.41 11.33
CA THR A 52 4.70 23.39 12.30
C THR A 52 3.18 23.36 12.19
N LEU A 53 2.52 22.68 13.14
CA LEU A 53 1.12 22.87 13.57
C LEU A 53 0.11 23.44 12.55
N LEU A 54 0.11 23.01 11.28
CA LEU A 54 -0.77 23.56 10.25
C LEU A 54 -2.05 22.72 10.22
N THR A 55 -3.07 23.21 10.93
CA THR A 55 -4.53 22.98 10.87
C THR A 55 -5.00 21.61 10.33
N LEU A 56 -5.88 20.91 11.07
CA LEU A 56 -6.53 19.65 10.64
C LEU A 56 -7.08 19.68 9.19
N LEU A 57 -7.54 20.85 8.74
CA LEU A 57 -7.95 21.13 7.36
C LEU A 57 -6.81 20.98 6.33
N SER A 58 -5.58 21.39 6.67
CA SER A 58 -4.39 21.22 5.82
C SER A 58 -3.95 19.76 5.74
N LYS A 59 -4.03 19.01 6.85
CA LYS A 59 -3.77 17.56 6.89
C LYS A 59 -4.78 16.80 6.03
N GLN A 60 -6.04 17.22 6.09
CA GLN A 60 -7.12 16.67 5.28
C GLN A 60 -6.98 17.00 3.78
N SER A 61 -6.62 18.24 3.44
CA SER A 61 -6.36 18.67 2.05
C SER A 61 -5.16 17.93 1.44
N LYS A 62 -4.07 17.74 2.19
CA LYS A 62 -2.93 16.90 1.78
C LYS A 62 -3.34 15.45 1.52
N LYS A 63 -4.23 14.89 2.36
CA LYS A 63 -4.76 13.54 2.18
C LYS A 63 -5.56 13.41 0.88
N GLU A 64 -6.39 14.41 0.56
CA GLU A 64 -7.16 14.44 -0.70
C GLU A 64 -6.27 14.56 -1.93
N MET A 65 -5.22 15.39 -1.90
CA MET A 65 -4.26 15.49 -3.01
C MET A 65 -3.53 14.16 -3.24
N ASN A 66 -3.10 13.51 -2.14
CA ASN A 66 -2.46 12.20 -2.19
C ASN A 66 -3.40 11.12 -2.78
N GLU A 67 -4.67 11.13 -2.35
CA GLU A 67 -5.71 10.25 -2.87
C GLU A 67 -5.93 10.47 -4.39
N LYS A 68 -6.04 11.73 -4.85
CA LYS A 68 -6.17 12.03 -6.29
C LYS A 68 -4.94 11.62 -7.11
N PHE A 69 -3.74 11.82 -6.56
CA PHE A 69 -2.49 11.39 -7.19
C PHE A 69 -2.43 9.87 -7.37
N LYS A 70 -2.85 9.10 -6.34
CA LYS A 70 -2.95 7.63 -6.41
C LYS A 70 -3.92 7.18 -7.50
N LEU A 71 -5.08 7.83 -7.62
CA LEU A 71 -6.05 7.52 -8.68
C LEU A 71 -5.46 7.81 -10.06
N CYS A 72 -4.84 8.98 -10.25
CA CYS A 72 -4.21 9.36 -11.52
C CYS A 72 -3.16 8.32 -11.97
N LEU A 73 -2.28 7.90 -11.07
CA LEU A 73 -1.29 6.87 -11.36
C LEU A 73 -1.91 5.50 -11.66
N THR A 74 -2.97 5.13 -10.94
CA THR A 74 -3.68 3.86 -11.17
C THR A 74 -4.38 3.85 -12.54
N VAL A 75 -4.98 4.96 -12.94
CA VAL A 75 -5.59 5.13 -14.27
C VAL A 75 -4.53 5.11 -15.37
N LEU A 76 -3.38 5.75 -15.15
CA LEU A 76 -2.26 5.69 -16.09
C LEU A 76 -1.76 4.26 -16.27
N LEU A 77 -1.59 3.49 -15.18
CA LEU A 77 -1.23 2.08 -15.22
C LEU A 77 -2.27 1.21 -15.92
N LEU A 78 -3.56 1.50 -15.73
CA LEU A 78 -4.66 0.82 -16.42
C LEU A 78 -4.56 1.02 -17.94
N LEU A 79 -4.46 2.27 -18.39
CA LEU A 79 -4.35 2.61 -19.81
C LEU A 79 -3.08 2.01 -20.42
N PHE A 80 -1.95 2.10 -19.72
CA PHE A 80 -0.69 1.55 -20.21
C PHE A 80 -0.75 0.02 -20.33
N SER A 81 -1.31 -0.67 -19.33
CA SER A 81 -1.52 -2.12 -19.37
C SER A 81 -2.49 -2.52 -20.49
N PHE A 82 -3.51 -1.71 -20.76
CA PHE A 82 -4.48 -1.94 -21.83
C PHE A 82 -3.81 -1.86 -23.21
N VAL A 83 -2.99 -0.83 -23.43
CA VAL A 83 -2.19 -0.67 -24.65
C VAL A 83 -1.20 -1.84 -24.82
N CYS A 84 -0.53 -2.27 -23.75
CA CYS A 84 0.39 -3.41 -23.75
C CYS A 84 -0.29 -4.76 -24.03
N TYR A 85 -1.57 -4.89 -23.68
CA TYR A 85 -2.32 -6.13 -23.87
C TYR A 85 -2.89 -6.22 -25.30
N PHE A 86 -3.50 -5.15 -25.81
CA PHE A 86 -4.23 -5.17 -27.08
C PHE A 86 -3.40 -4.73 -28.29
N PHE A 87 -2.52 -3.74 -28.13
CA PHE A 87 -1.89 -3.06 -29.27
C PHE A 87 -0.39 -3.36 -29.40
N VAL A 88 0.33 -3.53 -28.30
CA VAL A 88 1.80 -3.52 -28.32
C VAL A 88 2.41 -4.74 -27.65
N SER A 89 3.05 -5.60 -28.46
CA SER A 89 3.74 -6.81 -28.00
C SER A 89 5.27 -6.75 -28.05
N TYR A 90 5.84 -5.61 -27.64
CA TYR A 90 7.30 -5.44 -27.55
C TYR A 90 7.82 -5.61 -26.12
N ARG A 91 8.95 -6.31 -25.96
CA ARG A 91 9.64 -6.50 -24.67
C ARG A 91 9.95 -5.18 -23.97
N PHE A 92 10.36 -4.18 -24.75
CA PHE A 92 10.70 -2.86 -24.23
C PHE A 92 9.52 -2.20 -23.52
N VAL A 93 8.31 -2.29 -24.10
CA VAL A 93 7.10 -1.71 -23.50
C VAL A 93 6.69 -2.49 -22.24
N ASN A 94 6.82 -3.82 -22.24
CA ASN A 94 6.63 -4.62 -21.03
C ASN A 94 7.66 -4.26 -19.93
N ALA A 95 8.90 -3.92 -20.30
CA ALA A 95 9.92 -3.46 -19.35
C ALA A 95 9.54 -2.09 -18.74
N ILE A 96 9.07 -1.15 -19.57
CA ILE A 96 8.55 0.14 -19.10
C ILE A 96 7.39 -0.06 -18.13
N LEU A 97 6.45 -0.98 -18.43
CA LEU A 97 5.32 -1.27 -17.54
C LEU A 97 5.80 -1.80 -16.19
N ASN A 98 6.72 -2.77 -16.17
CA ASN A 98 7.24 -3.32 -14.91
C ASN A 98 8.06 -2.28 -14.14
N PHE A 99 8.84 -1.44 -14.81
CA PHE A 99 9.53 -0.31 -14.19
C PHE A 99 8.55 0.69 -13.56
N LEU A 100 7.49 1.04 -14.29
CA LEU A 100 6.43 1.92 -13.81
C LEU A 100 5.67 1.32 -12.61
N LEU A 101 5.47 0.00 -12.59
CA LEU A 101 4.89 -0.71 -11.43
C LEU A 101 5.82 -0.65 -10.21
N VAL A 102 7.12 -0.89 -10.37
CA VAL A 102 8.10 -0.74 -9.29
C VAL A 102 8.06 0.69 -8.75
N TRP A 103 8.09 1.68 -9.64
CA TRP A 103 7.99 3.09 -9.27
C TRP A 103 6.71 3.39 -8.51
N TYR A 104 5.57 2.91 -8.99
CA TYR A 104 4.27 3.09 -8.37
C TYR A 104 4.23 2.53 -6.96
N TYR A 105 4.64 1.27 -6.77
CA TYR A 105 4.62 0.65 -5.43
C TYR A 105 5.61 1.32 -4.48
N CYS A 106 6.80 1.70 -4.93
CA CYS A 106 7.74 2.46 -4.11
C CYS A 106 7.18 3.83 -3.69
N THR A 107 6.57 4.56 -4.62
CA THR A 107 5.93 5.85 -4.34
C THR A 107 4.80 5.70 -3.32
N PHE A 108 3.98 4.67 -3.49
CA PHE A 108 2.88 4.37 -2.59
C PHE A 108 3.38 4.00 -1.18
N SER A 109 4.45 3.21 -1.06
CA SER A 109 5.09 2.89 0.24
C SER A 109 5.61 4.14 0.95
N VAL A 110 6.22 5.08 0.23
CA VAL A 110 6.71 6.35 0.80
C VAL A 110 5.55 7.24 1.26
N GLN A 111 4.46 7.29 0.49
CA GLN A 111 3.27 8.02 0.88
C GLN A 111 2.59 7.39 2.11
N GLU A 112 2.60 6.07 2.22
CA GLU A 112 2.02 5.37 3.36
C GLU A 112 2.85 5.53 4.63
N SER A 113 4.19 5.47 4.52
CA SER A 113 5.09 5.72 5.66
C SER A 113 4.95 7.15 6.20
N SER A 114 4.73 8.13 5.32
CA SER A 114 4.41 9.51 5.70
C SER A 114 3.06 9.64 6.42
N LEU A 115 2.05 8.86 6.02
CA LEU A 115 0.78 8.86 6.74
C LEU A 115 0.92 8.24 8.14
N ILE A 116 1.75 7.20 8.28
CA ILE A 116 2.05 6.56 9.57
C ILE A 116 2.79 7.52 10.49
N SER A 117 3.83 8.22 10.00
CA SER A 117 4.56 9.22 10.79
C SER A 117 3.67 10.39 11.23
N ASN A 118 2.62 10.70 10.45
CA ASN A 118 1.58 11.66 10.81
C ASN A 118 0.50 11.09 11.77
N GLY A 119 0.70 9.91 12.34
CA GLY A 119 -0.19 9.29 13.34
C GLY A 119 -1.40 8.53 12.77
N SER A 120 -1.42 8.21 11.47
CA SER A 120 -2.47 7.37 10.88
C SER A 120 -2.30 5.91 11.30
N ARG A 121 -3.36 5.30 11.85
CA ARG A 121 -3.37 3.86 12.19
C ARG A 121 -3.65 3.02 10.94
N ILE A 122 -2.59 2.70 10.21
CA ILE A 122 -2.63 1.84 9.03
C ILE A 122 -2.26 0.41 9.44
N LYS A 123 -2.95 -0.61 8.89
CA LYS A 123 -2.59 -2.01 9.19
C LYS A 123 -1.25 -2.35 8.52
N GLY A 124 -0.32 -2.93 9.28
CA GLY A 124 1.03 -3.26 8.78
C GLY A 124 1.05 -4.17 7.55
N TRP A 125 0.04 -5.03 7.36
CA TRP A 125 -0.12 -5.82 6.14
C TRP A 125 -0.20 -4.95 4.88
N TRP A 126 -0.88 -3.80 4.95
CA TRP A 126 -0.98 -2.90 3.80
C TRP A 126 0.39 -2.35 3.40
N VAL A 127 1.27 -2.06 4.35
CA VAL A 127 2.64 -1.64 4.02
C VAL A 127 3.44 -2.82 3.45
N PHE A 128 3.32 -4.00 4.07
CA PHE A 128 4.08 -5.19 3.67
C PHE A 128 3.74 -5.68 2.26
N HIS A 129 2.46 -5.76 1.88
CA HIS A 129 2.09 -6.23 0.54
C HIS A 129 2.63 -5.33 -0.59
N GLN A 130 2.84 -4.04 -0.33
CA GLN A 130 3.40 -3.09 -1.31
C GLN A 130 4.87 -3.39 -1.56
N TYR A 131 5.63 -3.65 -0.50
CA TYR A 131 7.03 -4.07 -0.62
C TYR A 131 7.17 -5.37 -1.40
N VAL A 132 6.33 -6.36 -1.11
CA VAL A 132 6.32 -7.63 -1.85
C VAL A 132 5.94 -7.41 -3.32
N SER A 133 4.99 -6.51 -3.60
CA SER A 133 4.57 -6.19 -4.98
C SER A 133 5.64 -5.43 -5.78
N ALA A 134 6.38 -4.54 -5.12
CA ALA A 134 7.54 -3.87 -5.69
C ALA A 134 8.65 -4.87 -6.02
N PHE A 135 8.98 -5.76 -5.08
CA PHE A 135 9.95 -6.84 -5.29
C PHE A 135 9.55 -7.74 -6.46
N LEU A 136 8.30 -8.21 -6.50
CA LEU A 136 7.76 -9.04 -7.58
C LEU A 136 7.90 -8.36 -8.95
N SER A 137 7.59 -7.06 -9.03
CA SER A 137 7.72 -6.30 -10.28
C SER A 137 9.18 -6.10 -10.69
N GLY A 138 10.09 -5.97 -9.71
CA GLY A 138 11.54 -5.92 -9.94
C GLY A 138 12.10 -7.24 -10.47
N VAL A 139 11.71 -8.38 -9.87
CA VAL A 139 12.11 -9.71 -10.34
C VAL A 139 11.59 -9.99 -11.75
N ARG A 140 10.37 -9.52 -12.09
CA ARG A 140 9.86 -9.62 -13.46
C ARG A 140 10.59 -8.73 -14.46
N LEU A 141 11.09 -7.57 -14.04
CA LEU A 141 11.86 -6.69 -14.91
C LEU A 141 13.16 -7.38 -15.37
N THR A 142 13.82 -8.10 -14.46
CA THR A 142 15.07 -8.82 -14.70
C THR A 142 14.89 -10.18 -15.38
N TRP A 143 13.65 -10.64 -15.59
CA TRP A 143 13.39 -11.93 -16.23
C TRP A 143 13.75 -11.90 -17.72
N PRO A 144 14.70 -12.74 -18.20
CA PRO A 144 15.08 -12.77 -19.62
C PRO A 144 13.95 -13.25 -20.54
N ASP A 145 13.97 -12.79 -21.79
CA ASP A 145 13.02 -13.23 -22.81
C ASP A 145 13.15 -14.73 -23.07
N GLY A 146 12.06 -15.45 -22.87
CA GLY A 146 11.97 -16.87 -23.11
C GLY A 146 10.52 -17.34 -23.17
N TYR A 147 10.34 -18.61 -23.52
CA TYR A 147 9.01 -19.22 -23.67
C TYR A 147 8.13 -19.07 -22.41
N LEU A 148 8.70 -19.31 -21.22
CA LEU A 148 7.98 -19.13 -19.94
C LEU A 148 7.52 -17.69 -19.71
N TYR A 149 8.37 -16.72 -20.06
CA TYR A 149 8.04 -15.30 -19.92
C TYR A 149 6.88 -14.93 -20.83
N GLN A 150 6.88 -15.37 -22.09
CA GLN A 150 5.79 -15.09 -23.03
C GLN A 150 4.48 -15.77 -22.62
N SER A 151 4.53 -17.00 -22.12
CA SER A 151 3.35 -17.73 -21.62
C SER A 151 2.71 -17.02 -20.42
N PHE A 152 3.53 -16.58 -19.46
CA PHE A 152 3.04 -15.89 -18.26
C PHE A 152 2.69 -14.42 -18.49
N ARG A 153 3.27 -13.78 -19.51
CA ARG A 153 3.04 -12.36 -19.85
C ARG A 153 1.57 -12.02 -19.96
N ASN A 154 0.80 -12.79 -20.74
CA ASN A 154 -0.62 -12.49 -20.96
C ASN A 154 -1.44 -12.64 -19.67
N GLN A 155 -1.12 -13.66 -18.86
CA GLN A 155 -1.76 -13.85 -17.55
C GLN A 155 -1.47 -12.68 -16.61
N PHE A 156 -0.22 -12.20 -16.59
CA PHE A 156 0.17 -11.07 -15.78
C PHE A 156 -0.45 -9.73 -16.23
N LEU A 157 -0.51 -9.47 -17.54
CA LEU A 157 -1.14 -8.26 -18.07
C LEU A 157 -2.65 -8.24 -17.79
N ALA A 158 -3.34 -9.36 -17.99
CA ALA A 158 -4.75 -9.50 -17.64
C ALA A 158 -4.98 -9.28 -16.13
N PHE A 159 -4.12 -9.86 -15.30
CA PHE A 159 -4.14 -9.63 -13.85
C PHE A 159 -3.88 -8.16 -13.48
N SER A 160 -2.95 -7.49 -14.16
CA SER A 160 -2.64 -6.07 -13.90
C SER A 160 -3.81 -5.15 -14.25
N LEU A 161 -4.47 -5.40 -15.39
CA LEU A 161 -5.68 -4.70 -15.79
C LEU A 161 -6.78 -4.86 -14.74
N TYR A 162 -7.01 -6.10 -14.32
CA TYR A 162 -7.98 -6.41 -13.28
C TYR A 162 -7.66 -5.71 -11.96
N GLN A 163 -6.42 -5.76 -11.51
CA GLN A 163 -5.97 -5.09 -10.28
C GLN A 163 -6.17 -3.57 -10.35
N SER A 164 -5.86 -2.92 -11.48
CA SER A 164 -6.09 -1.49 -11.63
C SER A 164 -7.57 -1.12 -11.54
N ILE A 165 -8.47 -1.95 -12.09
CA ILE A 165 -9.93 -1.75 -11.95
C ILE A 165 -10.34 -1.87 -10.48
N VAL A 166 -9.87 -2.92 -9.79
CA VAL A 166 -10.18 -3.13 -8.37
C VAL A 166 -9.62 -2.01 -7.50
N HIS A 167 -8.41 -1.50 -7.78
CA HIS A 167 -7.85 -0.35 -7.08
C HIS A 167 -8.69 0.92 -7.27
N CYS A 168 -9.22 1.17 -8.48
CA CYS A 168 -10.17 2.25 -8.69
C CYS A 168 -11.43 2.06 -7.81
N MET A 169 -12.00 0.87 -7.78
CA MET A 169 -13.17 0.58 -6.92
C MET A 169 -12.86 0.78 -5.43
N GLN A 170 -11.71 0.31 -4.97
CA GLN A 170 -11.23 0.49 -3.59
C GLN A 170 -11.02 1.97 -3.26
N TYR A 171 -10.46 2.74 -4.18
CA TYR A 171 -10.27 4.18 -4.04
C TYR A 171 -11.61 4.88 -3.78
N TYR A 172 -12.57 4.70 -4.68
CA TYR A 172 -13.87 5.36 -4.54
C TYR A 172 -14.60 4.92 -3.27
N TYR A 173 -14.50 3.64 -2.89
CA TYR A 173 -15.04 3.14 -1.62
C TYR A 173 -14.41 3.82 -0.41
N GLN A 174 -13.07 3.97 -0.39
CA GLN A 174 -12.34 4.62 0.70
C GLN A 174 -12.66 6.12 0.80
N SER A 175 -12.68 6.84 -0.33
CA SER A 175 -13.03 8.25 -0.36
C SER A 175 -14.49 8.48 0.08
N GLY A 176 -15.42 7.59 -0.28
CA GLY A 176 -16.80 7.62 0.22
C GLY A 176 -16.91 7.37 1.73
N CYS A 177 -16.11 6.46 2.29
CA CYS A 177 -16.04 6.27 3.75
C CYS A 177 -15.47 7.50 4.46
N LEU A 178 -14.41 8.10 3.91
CA LEU A 178 -13.77 9.29 4.45
C LEU A 178 -14.73 10.50 4.45
N TYR A 179 -15.50 10.68 3.38
CA TYR A 179 -16.51 11.73 3.28
C TYR A 179 -17.57 11.64 4.38
N ARG A 180 -18.07 10.42 4.67
CA ARG A 180 -19.06 10.20 5.75
C ARG A 180 -18.52 10.47 7.15
N LEU A 181 -17.23 10.17 7.39
CA LEU A 181 -16.58 10.49 8.66
C LEU A 181 -16.32 12.00 8.82
N ARG A 182 -16.34 12.75 7.71
CA ARG A 182 -16.02 14.17 7.68
C ARG A 182 -17.24 15.08 7.80
N THR A 183 -18.43 14.57 7.52
CA THR A 183 -19.66 15.35 7.65
C THR A 183 -20.15 15.27 9.10
N PRO A 184 -19.95 16.31 9.94
CA PRO A 184 -20.71 16.43 11.18
C PRO A 184 -22.20 16.44 10.82
N GLY A 185 -23.04 15.83 11.66
CA GLY A 185 -24.46 15.55 11.39
C GLY A 185 -25.38 16.76 11.19
N GLU A 186 -24.89 17.91 10.76
CA GLU A 186 -25.71 19.02 10.31
C GLU A 186 -26.15 18.79 8.87
N ARG A 187 -27.41 18.36 8.78
CA ARG A 187 -28.21 18.36 7.57
C ARG A 187 -28.18 19.75 6.94
N HIS A 188 -27.35 19.95 5.92
CA HIS A 188 -27.69 20.84 4.83
C HIS A 188 -27.68 20.06 3.52
N LYS A 189 -28.90 19.90 2.99
CA LYS A 189 -29.16 19.45 1.63
C LYS A 189 -28.43 20.38 0.68
N MET A 190 -27.28 19.98 0.16
CA MET A 190 -26.77 20.62 -1.04
C MET A 190 -25.87 19.67 -1.85
N TYR A 191 -26.48 19.19 -2.93
CA TYR A 191 -25.94 18.66 -4.19
C TYR A 191 -24.65 17.84 -4.16
N LEU A 192 -24.81 16.53 -4.33
CA LEU A 192 -24.00 15.77 -5.29
C LEU A 192 -24.87 14.69 -5.95
N THR A 193 -25.75 15.14 -6.85
CA THR A 193 -26.45 14.31 -7.82
C THR A 193 -25.68 14.24 -9.14
N VAL A 194 -24.35 14.07 -9.09
CA VAL A 194 -23.56 13.72 -10.26
C VAL A 194 -22.42 12.81 -9.83
N GLU A 195 -22.70 11.51 -9.66
CA GLU A 195 -21.86 10.42 -10.15
C GLU A 195 -22.80 9.20 -10.30
N GLY A 196 -23.06 8.79 -11.54
CA GLY A 196 -24.11 7.85 -11.94
C GLY A 196 -23.93 6.39 -11.51
N PHE A 197 -23.41 6.13 -10.32
CA PHE A 197 -23.40 4.81 -9.69
C PHE A 197 -24.28 4.82 -8.44
N GLN A 198 -25.24 3.89 -8.41
CA GLN A 198 -26.26 3.75 -7.37
C GLN A 198 -25.70 3.97 -5.95
N SER A 199 -26.34 4.85 -5.18
CA SER A 199 -25.94 5.22 -3.81
C SER A 199 -25.80 4.02 -2.84
N TRP A 200 -26.41 2.87 -3.17
CA TRP A 200 -26.24 1.59 -2.49
C TRP A 200 -24.84 0.98 -2.64
N MET A 201 -24.20 1.14 -3.80
CA MET A 201 -22.91 0.54 -4.12
C MET A 201 -21.77 1.10 -3.26
N TRP A 202 -21.91 2.36 -2.87
CA TRP A 202 -21.01 3.11 -1.98
C TRP A 202 -21.30 2.91 -0.48
N ARG A 203 -22.37 2.18 -0.16
CA ARG A 203 -22.89 1.99 1.21
C ARG A 203 -22.40 0.70 1.87
N GLY A 204 -21.86 -0.26 1.10
CA GLY A 204 -21.51 -1.58 1.64
C GLY A 204 -20.14 -2.10 1.20
N LEU A 205 -19.28 -2.41 2.18
CA LEU A 205 -18.09 -3.25 2.00
C LEU A 205 -18.41 -4.56 1.25
N THR A 206 -19.63 -5.07 1.42
CA THR A 206 -20.15 -6.29 0.79
C THR A 206 -20.14 -6.25 -0.74
N PHE A 207 -20.33 -5.08 -1.37
CA PHE A 207 -20.26 -4.96 -2.82
C PHE A 207 -18.83 -5.14 -3.35
N LEU A 208 -17.86 -4.59 -2.63
CA LEU A 208 -16.45 -4.64 -3.01
C LEU A 208 -15.84 -6.03 -2.76
N LEU A 209 -16.33 -6.73 -1.73
CA LEU A 209 -15.84 -8.03 -1.28
C LEU A 209 -15.71 -9.12 -2.38
N PRO A 210 -16.70 -9.39 -3.25
CA PRO A 210 -16.59 -10.42 -4.29
C PRO A 210 -15.45 -10.11 -5.28
N PHE A 211 -15.25 -8.85 -5.65
CA PHE A 211 -14.14 -8.44 -6.52
C PHE A 211 -12.79 -8.65 -5.82
N LEU A 212 -12.69 -8.34 -4.52
CA LEU A 212 -11.47 -8.61 -3.77
C LEU A 212 -11.16 -10.10 -3.72
N PHE A 213 -12.14 -10.95 -3.38
CA PHE A 213 -11.92 -12.40 -3.32
C PHE A 213 -11.51 -12.97 -4.67
N PHE A 214 -12.17 -12.55 -5.76
CA PHE A 214 -11.79 -12.98 -7.10
C PHE A 214 -10.34 -12.58 -7.42
N GLY A 215 -9.94 -11.35 -7.08
CA GLY A 215 -8.56 -10.90 -7.22
C GLY A 215 -7.56 -11.76 -6.44
N HIS A 216 -7.90 -12.14 -5.20
CA HIS A 216 -7.06 -13.00 -4.37
C HIS A 216 -6.94 -14.41 -4.96
N PHE A 217 -8.04 -15.02 -5.41
CA PHE A 217 -7.98 -16.32 -6.08
C PHE A 217 -7.19 -16.26 -7.40
N TRP A 218 -7.26 -15.16 -8.13
CA TRP A 218 -6.41 -14.95 -9.31
C TRP A 218 -4.93 -14.83 -8.92
N GLN A 219 -4.60 -14.17 -7.80
CA GLN A 219 -3.22 -14.17 -7.25
C GLN A 219 -2.73 -15.59 -6.95
N LEU A 220 -3.57 -16.43 -6.33
CA LEU A 220 -3.25 -17.84 -6.10
C LEU A 220 -3.03 -18.60 -7.41
N TYR A 221 -3.91 -18.40 -8.41
CA TYR A 221 -3.77 -19.03 -9.72
C TYR A 221 -2.44 -18.66 -10.40
N ASN A 222 -2.04 -17.39 -10.35
CA ASN A 222 -0.74 -16.95 -10.87
C ASN A 222 0.43 -17.60 -10.11
N GLY A 223 0.35 -17.66 -8.77
CA GLY A 223 1.37 -18.30 -7.93
C GLY A 223 1.51 -19.79 -8.24
N LEU A 224 0.41 -20.53 -8.37
CA LEU A 224 0.40 -21.95 -8.72
C LEU A 224 0.89 -22.21 -10.14
N SER A 225 0.52 -21.36 -11.09
CA SER A 225 0.98 -21.46 -12.49
C SER A 225 2.50 -21.30 -12.57
N LEU A 226 3.06 -20.29 -11.90
CA LEU A 226 4.50 -20.08 -11.81
C LEU A 226 5.21 -21.21 -11.05
N PHE A 227 4.62 -21.71 -9.97
CA PHE A 227 5.18 -22.82 -9.22
C PHE A 227 5.26 -24.12 -10.05
N ARG A 228 4.25 -24.39 -10.88
CA ARG A 228 4.29 -25.52 -11.82
C ARG A 228 5.36 -25.32 -12.89
N MET A 229 5.54 -24.10 -13.38
CA MET A 229 6.60 -23.78 -14.34
C MET A 229 8.01 -23.92 -13.73
N ASP A 230 8.18 -23.55 -12.46
CA ASP A 230 9.43 -23.70 -11.70
C ASP A 230 9.84 -25.18 -11.56
N ARG A 231 8.87 -26.09 -11.40
CA ARG A 231 9.10 -27.55 -11.31
C ARG A 231 9.49 -28.22 -12.63
N LEU A 232 9.26 -27.55 -13.77
CA LEU A 232 9.55 -28.09 -15.11
C LEU A 232 10.95 -27.74 -15.61
N GLN A 233 11.65 -26.81 -14.96
CA GLN A 233 12.97 -26.34 -15.40
C GLN A 233 13.89 -26.08 -14.20
N ASP A 234 14.99 -26.82 -14.12
CA ASP A 234 15.82 -26.96 -12.90
C ASP A 234 16.45 -25.68 -12.34
N CYS A 235 16.53 -24.56 -13.05
CA CYS A 235 17.20 -23.37 -12.53
C CYS A 235 16.76 -22.07 -13.20
N LYS A 236 15.68 -21.44 -12.72
CA LYS A 236 15.51 -19.98 -12.81
C LYS A 236 14.94 -19.45 -11.50
N ALA A 237 15.84 -19.10 -10.56
CA ALA A 237 15.51 -18.55 -9.24
C ALA A 237 14.47 -17.42 -9.28
N GLY A 238 14.45 -16.61 -10.35
CA GLY A 238 13.46 -15.54 -10.54
C GLY A 238 12.00 -16.03 -10.68
N VAL A 239 11.77 -17.21 -11.27
CA VAL A 239 10.42 -17.81 -11.40
C VAL A 239 9.92 -18.26 -10.04
N SER A 240 10.76 -19.00 -9.31
CA SER A 240 10.50 -19.42 -7.93
C SER A 240 10.21 -18.23 -7.01
N MET A 241 11.03 -17.18 -7.08
CA MET A 241 10.83 -15.94 -6.32
C MET A 241 9.50 -15.25 -6.65
N CYS A 242 9.10 -15.21 -7.93
CA CYS A 242 7.80 -14.69 -8.33
C CYS A 242 6.65 -15.55 -7.78
N ALA A 243 6.76 -16.88 -7.86
CA ALA A 243 5.75 -17.81 -7.37
C ALA A 243 5.52 -17.63 -5.86
N ILE A 244 6.60 -17.62 -5.07
CA ILE A 244 6.56 -17.43 -3.62
C ILE A 244 5.95 -16.07 -3.27
N SER A 245 6.33 -15.01 -3.99
CA SER A 245 5.79 -13.67 -3.77
C SER A 245 4.27 -13.62 -3.98
N PHE A 246 3.75 -14.23 -5.05
CA PHE A 246 2.30 -14.33 -5.28
C PHE A 246 1.58 -15.13 -4.20
N LEU A 247 2.17 -16.22 -3.69
CA LEU A 247 1.60 -17.02 -2.61
C LEU A 247 1.56 -16.25 -1.29
N ILE A 248 2.62 -15.51 -0.95
CA ILE A 248 2.64 -14.63 0.22
C ILE A 248 1.55 -13.56 0.11
N LEU A 249 1.44 -12.90 -1.04
CA LEU A 249 0.41 -11.90 -1.31
C LEU A 249 -0.99 -12.50 -1.14
N PHE A 250 -1.25 -13.66 -1.73
CA PHE A 250 -2.53 -14.36 -1.58
C PHE A 250 -2.85 -14.62 -0.12
N MET A 251 -1.93 -15.26 0.62
CA MET A 251 -2.16 -15.68 1.99
C MET A 251 -2.51 -14.48 2.88
N GLY A 252 -1.73 -13.40 2.85
CA GLY A 252 -2.04 -12.27 3.72
C GLY A 252 -3.21 -11.43 3.23
N ASN A 253 -3.45 -11.31 1.92
CA ASN A 253 -4.63 -10.61 1.41
C ASN A 253 -5.93 -11.35 1.76
N PHE A 254 -5.92 -12.68 1.65
CA PHE A 254 -7.04 -13.52 2.04
C PHE A 254 -7.29 -13.43 3.55
N LEU A 255 -6.26 -13.65 4.37
CA LEU A 255 -6.37 -13.60 5.84
C LEU A 255 -6.85 -12.23 6.33
N THR A 256 -6.33 -11.13 5.76
CA THR A 256 -6.77 -9.78 6.15
C THR A 256 -8.19 -9.48 5.72
N THR A 257 -8.62 -9.95 4.54
CA THR A 257 -10.01 -9.81 4.08
C THR A 257 -10.95 -10.60 4.98
N VAL A 258 -10.63 -11.86 5.28
CA VAL A 258 -11.40 -12.71 6.20
C VAL A 258 -11.48 -12.08 7.60
N ALA A 259 -10.37 -11.56 8.13
CA ALA A 259 -10.37 -10.88 9.42
C ALA A 259 -11.29 -9.64 9.43
N VAL A 260 -11.27 -8.82 8.37
CA VAL A 260 -12.16 -7.65 8.25
C VAL A 260 -13.62 -8.07 8.18
N VAL A 261 -13.92 -9.12 7.42
CA VAL A 261 -15.26 -9.69 7.29
C VAL A 261 -15.73 -10.18 8.67
N HIS A 262 -14.92 -10.98 9.35
CA HIS A 262 -15.23 -11.51 10.67
C HIS A 262 -15.50 -10.40 11.70
N THR A 263 -14.64 -9.37 11.77
CA THR A 263 -14.87 -8.21 12.65
C THR A 263 -16.19 -7.52 12.31
N LYS A 264 -16.51 -7.33 11.03
CA LYS A 264 -17.74 -6.66 10.61
C LYS A 264 -19.01 -7.47 10.92
N PHE A 265 -18.97 -8.79 10.78
CA PHE A 265 -20.10 -9.65 11.16
C PHE A 265 -20.27 -9.68 12.68
N SER A 266 -19.19 -9.86 13.43
CA SER A 266 -19.22 -9.85 14.90
C SER A 266 -19.74 -8.52 15.47
N SER A 267 -19.37 -7.37 14.88
CA SER A 267 -19.92 -6.08 15.30
C SER A 267 -21.41 -5.92 14.98
N LYS A 268 -21.89 -6.45 13.85
CA LYS A 268 -23.33 -6.43 13.51
C LYS A 268 -24.16 -7.32 14.43
N ASP A 269 -23.60 -8.44 14.86
CA ASP A 269 -24.29 -9.34 15.81
C ASP A 269 -24.37 -8.71 17.21
N GLN A 270 -23.41 -7.88 17.60
CA GLN A 270 -23.48 -7.10 18.85
C GLN A 270 -24.43 -5.90 18.79
N GLU A 271 -24.71 -5.35 17.62
CA GLU A 271 -25.68 -4.26 17.43
C GLU A 271 -27.14 -4.73 17.40
N LYS A 272 -27.41 -6.04 17.25
CA LYS A 272 -28.77 -6.57 17.46
C LYS A 272 -29.07 -6.57 18.96
N PRO A 273 -30.06 -5.80 19.45
CA PRO A 273 -30.44 -5.85 20.85
C PRO A 273 -30.88 -7.26 21.19
N LYS A 274 -30.49 -7.73 22.39
CA LYS A 274 -31.21 -8.79 23.10
C LYS A 274 -32.66 -8.30 23.27
N GLY A 275 -33.48 -8.63 22.28
CA GLY A 275 -34.89 -8.30 22.23
C GLY A 275 -35.68 -9.59 22.09
N GLN A 276 -35.67 -10.39 23.15
CA GLN A 276 -36.77 -11.17 23.74
C GLN A 276 -36.23 -12.08 24.83
#